data_AF-A0A7Y1UGZ2-F1
#
_entry.id   AF-A0A7Y1UGZ2-F1
#
_cell.length_a   1.000
_cell.length_b   1.000
_cell.length_c   1.000
_cell.angle_alpha   90.00
_cell.angle_beta   90.00
_cell.angle_gamma   90.00
#
_symmetry.space_group_name_H-M   'P 1'
#
loop_
_entity.id
_entity.type
_entity.pdbx_description
1 polymer ?
#
loop_
_entity_poly.entity_id
_entity_poly.type
_entity_poly.pdbx_seq_one_letter_code
_entity_poly.pdbx_strand_id
1 'polypeptide(L)'
;MPLRDGMMSRQPPSRLWSVTCFYNPCRYESRLANYHVFRRELATPLLTVEWAPDGRFQLGRGDAEVLLQVRGGDLLWQKERLLNLGIEALPDTCEIAAWVDCDVIFERDDWAELAGEALEQDGLVHLFTHRFELPRHQSDPAGFGKTELAGIRPKTSVVDHWFRNQITDREMADADAPLTSHSTCGLAWAARRDLLLAHGLYDACILGTGDRVMLAAAMGKFDAGGRSVKMSDEWAAHYRAWGRPFHAATGGRVGVLPGAIAHLWHGDLEDRRYGTRHDVLRDHHFDPARDIAIGDTGSWTWSSDKPGLHRAVAGYFDSRREDG
;
A
#
# COMPACT_ATOMS: atom_id res chain seq x y z
N MET A 1 0.77 27.49 -21.39
CA MET A 1 -0.31 27.17 -22.34
C MET A 1 0.10 25.94 -23.15
N PRO A 2 -0.83 25.04 -23.47
CA PRO A 2 -0.86 23.74 -22.79
C PRO A 2 -0.65 22.54 -23.73
N LEU A 3 -0.12 21.45 -23.19
CA LEU A 3 -0.33 20.11 -23.73
C LEU A 3 -1.24 19.36 -22.75
N ARG A 4 -2.55 19.63 -22.86
CA ARG A 4 -3.61 18.78 -22.30
C ARG A 4 -4.34 18.20 -23.50
N ASP A 5 -3.92 17.03 -23.96
CA ASP A 5 -4.70 16.23 -24.89
C ASP A 5 -4.60 14.75 -24.51
N GLY A 6 -5.26 14.43 -23.40
CA GLY A 6 -5.68 13.07 -23.07
C GLY A 6 -7.16 12.95 -23.38
N MET A 7 -7.50 12.58 -24.60
CA MET A 7 -8.88 12.19 -24.95
C MET A 7 -9.22 10.94 -24.13
N MET A 8 -10.01 11.13 -23.07
CA MET A 8 -10.50 10.08 -22.18
C MET A 8 -11.49 9.21 -22.95
N SER A 9 -11.23 7.90 -22.99
CA SER A 9 -12.23 6.91 -23.35
C SER A 9 -13.41 7.06 -22.39
N ARG A 10 -14.62 7.37 -22.91
CA ARG A 10 -15.82 7.54 -22.07
C ARG A 10 -16.34 6.17 -21.62
N GLN A 11 -15.75 5.64 -20.55
CA GLN A 11 -16.44 4.68 -19.70
C GLN A 11 -17.57 5.38 -18.92
N PRO A 12 -18.66 4.68 -18.56
CA PRO A 12 -19.68 5.23 -17.68
C PRO A 12 -19.02 5.69 -16.36
N PRO A 13 -19.51 6.76 -15.72
CA PRO A 13 -18.96 7.24 -14.46
C PRO A 13 -19.07 6.13 -13.40
N SER A 14 -17.92 5.65 -12.93
CA SER A 14 -17.85 4.74 -11.78
C SER A 14 -17.72 5.53 -10.49
N ARG A 15 -18.53 5.16 -9.48
CA ARG A 15 -18.46 5.72 -8.12
C ARG A 15 -17.23 5.21 -7.36
N LEU A 16 -16.72 4.03 -7.70
CA LEU A 16 -15.52 3.44 -7.10
C LEU A 16 -14.40 3.32 -8.14
N TRP A 17 -13.20 3.75 -7.76
CA TRP A 17 -11.98 3.55 -8.55
C TRP A 17 -10.92 2.84 -7.73
N SER A 18 -10.18 1.95 -8.39
CA SER A 18 -8.93 1.45 -7.84
C SER A 18 -7.81 2.43 -8.10
N VAL A 19 -6.93 2.61 -7.12
CA VAL A 19 -5.68 3.35 -7.22
C VAL A 19 -4.54 2.40 -6.88
N THR A 20 -3.52 2.32 -7.72
CA THR A 20 -2.33 1.54 -7.42
C THR A 20 -1.05 2.33 -7.66
N CYS A 21 0.03 1.85 -7.08
CA CYS A 21 1.38 2.37 -7.28
C CYS A 21 2.25 1.29 -7.91
N PHE A 22 2.71 1.52 -9.14
CA PHE A 22 3.75 0.71 -9.75
C PHE A 22 5.12 1.22 -9.33
N TYR A 23 5.66 0.62 -8.27
CA TYR A 23 6.98 0.95 -7.70
C TYR A 23 7.97 -0.17 -8.01
N ASN A 24 8.91 0.08 -8.94
CA ASN A 24 9.91 -0.90 -9.39
C ASN A 24 11.28 -0.27 -9.73
N PRO A 25 11.95 0.42 -8.78
CA PRO A 25 13.22 1.10 -9.06
C PRO A 25 14.34 0.19 -9.57
N CYS A 26 14.33 -1.07 -9.14
CA CYS A 26 15.34 -2.06 -9.52
C CYS A 26 15.01 -2.78 -10.84
N ARG A 27 13.87 -2.47 -11.48
CA ARG A 27 13.42 -3.03 -12.77
C ARG A 27 13.26 -4.55 -12.76
N TYR A 28 12.78 -5.12 -11.66
CA TYR A 28 12.49 -6.54 -11.57
C TYR A 28 11.42 -6.96 -12.59
N GLU A 29 11.62 -8.08 -13.26
CA GLU A 29 10.72 -8.59 -14.31
C GLU A 29 9.41 -9.10 -13.70
N SER A 30 9.48 -9.77 -12.55
CA SER A 30 8.32 -10.28 -11.82
C SER A 30 7.32 -9.17 -11.48
N ARG A 31 7.79 -8.00 -11.09
CA ARG A 31 6.94 -6.85 -10.73
C ARG A 31 6.13 -6.37 -11.92
N LEU A 32 6.75 -6.25 -13.10
CA LEU A 32 6.05 -5.85 -14.33
C LEU A 32 5.06 -6.93 -14.79
N ALA A 33 5.46 -8.20 -14.75
CA ALA A 33 4.57 -9.31 -15.08
C ALA A 33 3.34 -9.35 -14.15
N ASN A 34 3.54 -9.19 -12.84
CA ASN A 34 2.47 -9.16 -11.85
C ASN A 34 1.53 -7.98 -12.07
N TYR A 35 2.05 -6.80 -12.41
CA TYR A 35 1.21 -5.64 -12.73
C TYR A 35 0.25 -5.94 -13.88
N HIS A 36 0.72 -6.55 -14.97
CA HIS A 36 -0.15 -6.86 -16.11
C HIS A 36 -1.18 -7.95 -15.77
N VAL A 37 -0.84 -8.91 -14.90
CA VAL A 37 -1.81 -9.88 -14.37
C VAL A 37 -2.85 -9.16 -13.52
N PHE A 38 -2.44 -8.36 -12.54
CA PHE A 38 -3.32 -7.54 -11.71
C PHE A 38 -4.27 -6.71 -12.56
N ARG A 39 -3.76 -5.96 -13.56
CA ARG A 39 -4.59 -5.14 -14.43
C ARG A 39 -5.62 -5.97 -15.19
N ARG A 40 -5.25 -7.14 -15.70
CA ARG A 40 -6.13 -8.01 -16.48
C ARG A 40 -7.29 -8.55 -15.63
N GLU A 41 -7.03 -8.91 -14.38
CA GLU A 41 -8.03 -9.49 -13.47
C GLU A 41 -8.83 -8.43 -12.69
N LEU A 42 -8.43 -7.15 -12.74
CA LEU A 42 -9.10 -6.10 -11.99
C LEU A 42 -10.39 -5.62 -12.70
N ALA A 43 -11.53 -5.82 -12.03
CA ALA A 43 -12.87 -5.47 -12.52
C ALA A 43 -13.26 -3.98 -12.40
N THR A 44 -12.41 -3.12 -11.85
CA THR A 44 -12.70 -1.70 -11.63
C THR A 44 -11.84 -0.80 -12.52
N PRO A 45 -12.28 0.43 -12.83
CA PRO A 45 -11.41 1.39 -13.48
C PRO A 45 -10.22 1.72 -12.58
N LEU A 46 -9.05 1.81 -13.21
CA LEU A 46 -7.77 1.91 -12.53
C LEU A 46 -7.11 3.26 -12.80
N LEU A 47 -6.66 3.88 -11.72
CA LEU A 47 -5.60 4.88 -11.76
C LEU A 47 -4.30 4.25 -11.27
N THR A 48 -3.28 4.28 -12.10
CA THR A 48 -1.93 3.82 -11.73
C THR A 48 -1.00 5.02 -11.61
N VAL A 49 -0.26 5.08 -10.52
CA VAL A 49 0.89 5.98 -10.38
C VAL A 49 2.17 5.17 -10.54
N GLU A 50 2.94 5.48 -11.57
CA GLU A 50 4.24 4.90 -11.83
C GLU A 50 5.33 5.89 -11.44
N TRP A 51 6.33 5.43 -10.70
CA TRP A 51 7.50 6.23 -10.35
C TRP A 51 8.77 5.68 -11.01
N ALA A 52 9.46 6.57 -11.73
CA ALA A 52 10.78 6.30 -12.29
C ALA A 52 11.64 7.58 -12.18
N PRO A 53 12.64 7.62 -11.29
CA PRO A 53 13.39 8.86 -11.03
C PRO A 53 14.15 9.35 -12.28
N ASP A 54 14.60 8.43 -13.13
CA ASP A 54 15.28 8.69 -14.41
C ASP A 54 14.32 8.97 -15.58
N GLY A 55 13.00 8.92 -15.34
CA GLY A 55 11.95 9.08 -16.35
C GLY A 55 11.84 7.95 -17.36
N ARG A 56 12.51 6.81 -17.13
CA ARG A 56 12.43 5.61 -17.96
C ARG A 56 11.39 4.66 -17.40
N PHE A 57 10.14 4.99 -17.70
CA PHE A 57 8.94 4.25 -17.34
C PHE A 57 8.85 2.87 -18.03
N GLN A 58 8.17 1.93 -17.38
CA GLN A 58 7.88 0.57 -17.82
C GLN A 58 6.42 0.39 -18.27
N LEU A 59 5.50 1.24 -17.80
CA LEU A 59 4.09 1.20 -18.22
C LEU A 59 3.79 2.18 -19.36
N GLY A 60 2.78 1.84 -20.15
CA GLY A 60 2.28 2.62 -21.28
C GLY A 60 0.82 3.04 -21.12
N ARG A 61 0.34 3.88 -22.05
CA ARG A 61 -1.02 4.47 -22.02
C ARG A 61 -2.17 3.46 -21.95
N GLY A 62 -1.95 2.20 -22.32
CA GLY A 62 -2.96 1.14 -22.27
C GLY A 62 -3.02 0.38 -20.94
N ASP A 63 -2.11 0.65 -20.01
CA ASP A 63 -1.97 -0.13 -18.77
C ASP A 63 -2.91 0.29 -17.64
N ALA A 64 -3.60 1.42 -17.77
CA ALA A 64 -4.62 1.92 -16.84
C ALA A 64 -5.51 2.95 -17.53
N GLU A 65 -6.74 3.15 -17.04
CA GLU A 65 -7.63 4.23 -17.51
C GLU A 65 -7.01 5.61 -17.28
N VAL A 66 -6.31 5.77 -16.14
CA VAL A 66 -5.50 6.95 -15.83
C VAL A 66 -4.10 6.47 -15.41
N LEU A 67 -3.07 6.91 -16.14
CA LEU A 67 -1.68 6.65 -15.80
C LEU A 67 -0.97 7.95 -15.46
N LEU A 68 -0.49 8.06 -14.22
CA LEU A 68 0.36 9.16 -13.78
C LEU A 68 1.81 8.69 -13.70
N GLN A 69 2.71 9.45 -14.32
CA GLN A 69 4.10 9.10 -14.44
C GLN A 69 4.97 10.15 -13.74
N VAL A 70 5.51 9.79 -12.58
CA VAL A 70 6.23 10.68 -11.67
C VAL A 70 7.74 10.47 -11.84
N ARG A 71 8.46 11.58 -12.09
CA ARG A 71 9.93 11.62 -12.24
C ARG A 71 10.60 12.24 -11.03
N GLY A 72 11.93 12.15 -10.93
CA GLY A 72 12.69 12.73 -9.82
C GLY A 72 12.37 12.11 -8.46
N GLY A 73 12.73 12.81 -7.39
CA GLY A 73 12.68 12.24 -6.04
C GLY A 73 13.88 11.35 -5.72
N ASP A 74 13.98 10.93 -4.46
CA ASP A 74 15.02 10.04 -3.98
C ASP A 74 14.51 8.61 -3.77
N LEU A 75 15.43 7.64 -3.79
CA LEU A 75 15.14 6.23 -3.53
C LEU A 75 14.75 6.03 -2.05
N LEU A 76 13.44 6.09 -1.80
CA LEU A 76 12.75 5.96 -0.52
C LEU A 76 11.54 5.04 -0.73
N TRP A 77 11.01 4.37 0.29
CA TRP A 77 9.73 3.67 0.08
C TRP A 77 8.62 4.71 0.04
N GLN A 78 8.07 4.98 -1.15
CA GLN A 78 7.12 6.08 -1.36
C GLN A 78 5.74 5.60 -1.84
N LYS A 79 5.36 4.34 -1.56
CA LYS A 79 4.07 3.78 -2.02
C LYS A 79 2.90 4.69 -1.64
N GLU A 80 2.74 4.99 -0.35
CA GLU A 80 1.64 5.81 0.16
C GLU A 80 1.69 7.26 -0.36
N ARG A 81 2.89 7.82 -0.57
CA ARG A 81 3.07 9.14 -1.17
C ARG A 81 2.54 9.19 -2.61
N LEU A 82 2.90 8.19 -3.41
CA LEU A 82 2.47 8.07 -4.80
C LEU A 82 0.97 7.77 -4.89
N LEU A 83 0.44 6.94 -3.97
CA LEU A 83 -0.99 6.71 -3.84
C LEU A 83 -1.76 8.01 -3.53
N ASN A 84 -1.23 8.89 -2.67
CA ASN A 84 -1.84 10.21 -2.40
C ASN A 84 -1.97 11.05 -3.68
N LEU A 85 -0.91 11.13 -4.49
CA LEU A 85 -0.97 11.80 -5.80
C LEU A 85 -2.03 11.17 -6.71
N GLY A 86 -2.16 9.84 -6.68
CA GLY A 86 -3.17 9.12 -7.43
C GLY A 86 -4.59 9.45 -6.98
N ILE A 87 -4.84 9.47 -5.66
CA ILE A 87 -6.15 9.80 -5.07
C ILE A 87 -6.58 11.23 -5.42
N GLU A 88 -5.64 12.18 -5.38
CA GLU A 88 -5.88 13.58 -5.79
C GLU A 88 -6.30 13.67 -7.26
N ALA A 89 -5.68 12.87 -8.13
CA ALA A 89 -5.91 12.88 -9.57
C ALA A 89 -7.11 12.02 -10.04
N LEU A 90 -7.79 11.33 -9.13
CA LEU A 90 -9.00 10.57 -9.48
C LEU A 90 -10.06 11.47 -10.13
N PRO A 91 -10.89 10.95 -11.05
CA PRO A 91 -11.96 11.73 -11.66
C PRO A 91 -12.97 12.23 -10.61
N ASP A 92 -13.53 13.43 -10.79
CA ASP A 92 -14.51 14.04 -9.87
C ASP A 92 -15.75 13.17 -9.60
N THR A 93 -16.06 12.22 -10.49
CA THR A 93 -17.15 11.27 -10.32
C THR A 93 -16.83 10.14 -9.32
N CYS A 94 -15.56 9.99 -8.93
CA CYS A 94 -15.12 9.00 -7.96
C CYS A 94 -15.46 9.44 -6.54
N GLU A 95 -16.26 8.64 -5.84
CA GLU A 95 -16.64 8.83 -4.45
C GLU A 95 -15.89 7.91 -3.48
N ILE A 96 -15.42 6.76 -3.96
CA ILE A 96 -14.72 5.74 -3.18
C ILE A 96 -13.42 5.41 -3.90
N ALA A 97 -12.31 5.48 -3.17
CA ALA A 97 -11.02 5.03 -3.68
C ALA A 97 -10.62 3.75 -2.95
N ALA A 98 -10.32 2.72 -3.73
CA ALA A 98 -9.69 1.50 -3.24
C ALA A 98 -8.20 1.55 -3.58
N TRP A 99 -7.30 1.60 -2.58
CA TRP A 99 -5.88 1.44 -2.87
C TRP A 99 -5.51 -0.04 -2.79
N VAL A 100 -4.98 -0.54 -3.90
CA VAL A 100 -4.72 -1.97 -4.08
C VAL A 100 -3.30 -2.17 -4.58
N ASP A 101 -2.53 -3.04 -3.94
CA ASP A 101 -1.20 -3.43 -4.38
C ASP A 101 -1.31 -4.18 -5.72
N CYS A 102 -0.46 -3.85 -6.70
CA CYS A 102 -0.53 -4.37 -8.07
C CYS A 102 -0.02 -5.82 -8.22
N ASP A 103 -0.11 -6.61 -7.15
CA ASP A 103 0.26 -8.03 -7.05
C ASP A 103 -0.88 -8.87 -6.43
N VAL A 104 -2.10 -8.33 -6.43
CA VAL A 104 -3.31 -8.93 -5.85
C VAL A 104 -4.24 -9.43 -6.96
N ILE A 105 -4.92 -10.54 -6.73
CA ILE A 105 -6.08 -10.95 -7.54
C ILE A 105 -7.24 -11.18 -6.57
N PHE A 106 -8.39 -10.57 -6.82
CA PHE A 106 -9.61 -10.85 -6.04
C PHE A 106 -10.27 -12.12 -6.53
N GLU A 107 -10.76 -12.96 -5.59
CA GLU A 107 -11.56 -14.14 -5.95
C GLU A 107 -12.94 -13.76 -6.51
N ARG A 108 -13.50 -12.67 -5.99
CA ARG A 108 -14.87 -12.24 -6.26
C ARG A 108 -14.85 -11.02 -7.17
N ASP A 109 -15.62 -11.01 -8.25
CA ASP A 109 -15.74 -9.84 -9.13
C ASP A 109 -16.61 -8.71 -8.52
N ASP A 110 -17.47 -9.05 -7.57
CA ASP A 110 -18.41 -8.11 -6.92
C ASP A 110 -17.83 -7.39 -5.68
N TRP A 111 -16.52 -7.53 -5.43
CA TRP A 111 -15.86 -6.92 -4.27
C TRP A 111 -16.07 -5.40 -4.18
N ALA A 112 -16.16 -4.72 -5.33
CA ALA A 112 -16.33 -3.28 -5.41
C ALA A 112 -17.71 -2.82 -4.95
N GLU A 113 -18.75 -3.61 -5.25
CA GLU A 113 -20.13 -3.36 -4.77
C GLU A 113 -20.19 -3.55 -3.25
N LEU A 114 -19.67 -4.68 -2.76
CA LEU A 114 -19.58 -4.98 -1.33
C LEU A 114 -18.78 -3.93 -0.55
N ALA A 115 -17.70 -3.40 -1.14
CA ALA A 115 -16.93 -2.31 -0.54
C ALA A 115 -17.77 -1.03 -0.40
N GLY A 116 -18.59 -0.72 -1.41
CA GLY A 116 -19.52 0.40 -1.38
C GLY A 116 -20.52 0.31 -0.25
N GLU A 117 -21.13 -0.88 -0.06
CA GLU A 117 -22.08 -1.16 1.01
C GLU A 117 -21.44 -1.08 2.40
N ALA A 118 -20.25 -1.69 2.58
CA ALA A 118 -19.56 -1.68 3.87
C ALA A 118 -19.16 -0.26 4.32
N LEU A 119 -18.79 0.60 3.37
CA LEU A 119 -18.43 2.00 3.64
C LEU A 119 -19.62 2.89 4.01
N GLU A 120 -20.85 2.38 4.01
CA GLU A 120 -21.99 3.09 4.63
C GLU A 120 -21.89 3.10 6.16
N GLN A 121 -21.22 2.11 6.75
CA GLN A 121 -21.05 1.98 8.20
C GLN A 121 -19.62 2.23 8.64
N ASP A 122 -18.64 1.73 7.89
CA ASP A 122 -17.22 1.78 8.23
C ASP A 122 -16.50 2.97 7.57
N GLY A 123 -15.51 3.54 8.26
CA GLY A 123 -14.68 4.61 7.71
C GLY A 123 -13.57 4.09 6.80
N LEU A 124 -13.16 2.84 7.02
CA LEU A 124 -12.09 2.11 6.30
C LEU A 124 -12.50 0.66 6.17
N VAL A 125 -12.25 0.04 5.02
CA VAL A 125 -12.59 -1.38 4.80
C VAL A 125 -11.39 -2.12 4.23
N HIS A 126 -10.97 -3.20 4.90
CA HIS A 126 -9.99 -4.14 4.37
C HIS A 126 -10.69 -5.12 3.42
N LEU A 127 -10.24 -5.24 2.18
CA LEU A 127 -11.07 -5.79 1.09
C LEU A 127 -11.06 -7.32 0.98
N PHE A 128 -10.59 -8.02 2.00
CA PHE A 128 -10.59 -9.49 2.04
C PHE A 128 -10.48 -10.01 3.47
N THR A 129 -10.84 -11.28 3.65
CA THR A 129 -10.61 -12.03 4.90
C THR A 129 -9.42 -12.98 4.78
N HIS A 130 -9.17 -13.56 3.60
CA HIS A 130 -8.13 -14.57 3.42
C HIS A 130 -7.20 -14.20 2.25
N ARG A 131 -5.91 -14.49 2.40
CA ARG A 131 -4.89 -14.35 1.39
C ARG A 131 -4.22 -15.69 1.14
N PHE A 132 -4.18 -16.08 -0.13
CA PHE A 132 -3.41 -17.22 -0.60
C PHE A 132 -2.14 -16.73 -1.29
N GLU A 133 -0.97 -17.22 -0.86
CA GLU A 133 0.29 -16.94 -1.57
C GLU A 133 0.38 -17.90 -2.76
N LEU A 134 0.43 -17.36 -3.98
CA LEU A 134 0.65 -18.19 -5.15
C LEU A 134 2.13 -18.59 -5.25
N PRO A 135 2.43 -19.84 -5.67
CA PRO A 135 3.79 -20.26 -6.01
C PRO A 135 4.46 -19.35 -7.05
N ARG A 136 5.79 -19.34 -7.05
CA ARG A 136 6.59 -18.68 -8.09
C ARG A 136 6.15 -19.16 -9.48
N HIS A 137 6.06 -18.22 -10.42
CA HIS A 137 5.59 -18.43 -11.80
C HIS A 137 4.10 -18.80 -11.97
N GLN A 138 3.30 -18.77 -10.90
CA GLN A 138 1.86 -18.95 -10.98
C GLN A 138 1.13 -17.61 -10.92
N SER A 139 0.25 -17.38 -11.88
CA SER A 139 -0.50 -16.12 -12.05
C SER A 139 -1.97 -16.33 -12.46
N ASP A 140 -2.45 -17.56 -12.36
CA ASP A 140 -3.80 -17.96 -12.74
C ASP A 140 -4.75 -17.90 -11.52
N PRO A 141 -5.93 -17.25 -11.63
CA PRO A 141 -7.00 -17.29 -10.63
C PRO A 141 -7.51 -18.71 -10.29
N ALA A 142 -7.29 -19.74 -11.12
CA ALA A 142 -7.53 -21.12 -10.70
C ALA A 142 -6.53 -21.60 -9.61
N GLY A 143 -5.51 -20.79 -9.31
CA GLY A 143 -4.50 -21.06 -8.31
C GLY A 143 -4.99 -21.03 -6.86
N PHE A 144 -6.11 -20.37 -6.58
CA PHE A 144 -6.71 -20.31 -5.25
C PHE A 144 -7.02 -21.72 -4.71
N GLY A 145 -7.62 -22.58 -5.55
CA GLY A 145 -7.90 -23.97 -5.18
C GLY A 145 -6.64 -24.85 -5.13
N LYS A 146 -5.61 -24.55 -5.92
CA LYS A 146 -4.35 -25.31 -5.92
C LYS A 146 -3.53 -25.08 -4.64
N THR A 147 -3.54 -23.88 -4.10
CA THR A 147 -2.88 -23.57 -2.82
C THR A 147 -3.51 -24.32 -1.65
N GLU A 148 -4.84 -24.44 -1.64
CA GLU A 148 -5.57 -25.20 -0.63
C GLU A 148 -5.30 -26.72 -0.75
N LEU A 149 -5.30 -27.25 -1.98
CA LEU A 149 -4.93 -28.65 -2.26
C LEU A 149 -3.47 -28.97 -1.90
N ALA A 150 -2.58 -27.98 -1.92
CA ALA A 150 -1.18 -28.12 -1.51
C ALA A 150 -0.99 -28.03 0.02
N GLY A 151 -2.07 -27.85 0.80
CA GLY A 151 -2.01 -27.74 2.26
C GLY A 151 -1.42 -26.42 2.78
N ILE A 152 -1.30 -25.40 1.91
CA ILE A 152 -0.80 -24.08 2.30
C ILE A 152 -1.94 -23.35 3.04
N ARG A 153 -1.74 -23.07 4.33
CA ARG A 153 -2.73 -22.34 5.13
C ARG A 153 -2.81 -20.88 4.66
N PRO A 154 -4.00 -20.35 4.33
CA PRO A 154 -4.14 -18.94 3.99
C PRO A 154 -3.75 -18.06 5.18
N LYS A 155 -3.23 -16.87 4.88
CA LYS A 155 -3.06 -15.82 5.90
C LYS A 155 -4.35 -15.02 6.01
N THR A 156 -4.70 -14.59 7.21
CA THR A 156 -5.97 -13.91 7.44
C THR A 156 -5.79 -12.39 7.46
N SER A 157 -6.82 -11.63 7.14
CA SER A 157 -6.90 -10.22 7.43
C SER A 157 -6.67 -9.94 8.91
N VAL A 158 -5.81 -8.96 9.22
CA VAL A 158 -5.59 -8.49 10.59
C VAL A 158 -6.89 -7.95 11.22
N VAL A 159 -7.77 -7.35 10.41
CA VAL A 159 -9.06 -6.82 10.87
C VAL A 159 -10.01 -7.96 11.25
N ASP A 160 -10.06 -9.01 10.43
CA ASP A 160 -10.89 -10.19 10.73
C ASP A 160 -10.37 -10.95 11.96
N HIS A 161 -9.06 -11.17 12.08
CA HIS A 161 -8.47 -11.71 13.30
C HIS A 161 -8.80 -10.86 14.54
N TRP A 162 -8.76 -9.52 14.41
CA TRP A 162 -9.09 -8.60 15.51
C TRP A 162 -10.53 -8.78 15.97
N PHE A 163 -11.49 -8.79 15.05
CA PHE A 163 -12.91 -8.98 15.39
C PHE A 163 -13.23 -10.36 15.95
N ARG A 164 -12.45 -11.38 15.60
CA ARG A 164 -12.55 -12.72 16.19
C ARG A 164 -11.90 -12.82 17.58
N ASN A 165 -11.42 -11.70 18.15
CA ASN A 165 -10.68 -11.63 19.41
C ASN A 165 -9.42 -12.51 19.44
N GLN A 166 -8.81 -12.75 18.27
CA GLN A 166 -7.61 -13.56 18.14
C GLN A 166 -6.32 -12.72 18.17
N ILE A 167 -6.43 -11.39 18.10
CA ILE A 167 -5.29 -10.46 18.18
C ILE A 167 -5.13 -9.83 19.55
N THR A 168 -3.87 -9.60 19.92
CA THR A 168 -3.48 -8.67 21.00
C THR A 168 -2.79 -7.44 20.41
N ASP A 169 -2.71 -6.33 21.15
CA ASP A 169 -1.94 -5.12 20.76
C ASP A 169 -0.50 -5.46 20.31
N ARG A 170 0.03 -6.62 20.72
CA ARG A 170 1.31 -7.19 20.29
C ARG A 170 1.41 -7.43 18.79
N GLU A 171 0.40 -7.99 18.11
CA GLU A 171 0.53 -8.25 16.66
C GLU A 171 0.55 -6.96 15.83
N MET A 172 -0.06 -5.88 16.35
CA MET A 172 0.08 -4.55 15.79
C MET A 172 1.41 -3.88 16.16
N ALA A 173 2.02 -4.22 17.29
CA ALA A 173 3.24 -3.59 17.79
C ALA A 173 4.53 -4.28 17.32
N ASP A 174 4.51 -5.57 17.06
CA ASP A 174 5.70 -6.37 16.78
C ASP A 174 6.13 -6.19 15.30
N ALA A 175 7.37 -5.75 15.08
CA ALA A 175 7.89 -5.45 13.75
C ALA A 175 7.93 -6.69 12.82
N ASP A 176 8.09 -7.88 13.39
CA ASP A 176 8.13 -9.18 12.71
C ASP A 176 6.76 -9.87 12.61
N ALA A 177 5.68 -9.26 13.10
CA ALA A 177 4.33 -9.82 12.98
C ALA A 177 3.90 -10.27 11.56
N PRO A 178 4.37 -9.67 10.43
CA PRO A 178 4.06 -10.22 9.11
C PRO A 178 4.61 -11.64 8.86
N LEU A 179 5.61 -12.06 9.64
CA LEU A 179 6.22 -13.39 9.61
C LEU A 179 5.63 -14.33 10.67
N THR A 180 5.18 -13.80 11.80
CA THR A 180 4.82 -14.62 12.98
C THR A 180 3.32 -14.72 13.26
N SER A 181 2.53 -13.70 12.90
CA SER A 181 1.09 -13.63 13.25
C SER A 181 0.17 -14.31 12.23
N HIS A 182 0.72 -14.84 11.14
CA HIS A 182 -0.02 -15.44 10.02
C HIS A 182 -1.17 -14.54 9.51
N SER A 183 -0.98 -13.22 9.61
CA SER A 183 -1.97 -12.21 9.28
C SER A 183 -1.45 -11.17 8.29
N THR A 184 -2.37 -10.49 7.61
CA THR A 184 -2.09 -9.50 6.57
C THR A 184 -2.77 -8.17 6.92
N CYS A 185 -2.01 -7.09 6.85
CA CYS A 185 -2.52 -5.74 7.10
C CYS A 185 -2.55 -4.85 5.86
N GLY A 186 -1.75 -5.14 4.83
CA GLY A 186 -1.72 -4.36 3.59
C GLY A 186 -2.48 -5.03 2.46
N LEU A 187 -2.06 -4.75 1.23
CA LEU A 187 -2.58 -5.29 -0.04
C LEU A 187 -3.83 -4.60 -0.59
N ALA A 188 -4.92 -4.49 0.15
CA ALA A 188 -6.16 -3.98 -0.46
C ALA A 188 -7.11 -3.34 0.56
N TRP A 189 -7.34 -2.05 0.41
CA TRP A 189 -8.21 -1.26 1.29
C TRP A 189 -9.07 -0.30 0.50
N ALA A 190 -10.20 0.13 1.07
CA ALA A 190 -11.01 1.20 0.53
C ALA A 190 -11.47 2.19 1.61
N ALA A 191 -11.69 3.43 1.17
CA ALA A 191 -12.31 4.49 1.96
C ALA A 191 -13.06 5.46 1.05
N ARG A 192 -13.92 6.29 1.65
CA ARG A 192 -14.51 7.44 0.97
C ARG A 192 -13.40 8.38 0.49
N ARG A 193 -13.48 8.84 -0.76
CA ARG A 193 -12.45 9.68 -1.38
C ARG A 193 -12.27 11.00 -0.65
N ASP A 194 -13.35 11.61 -0.16
CA ASP A 194 -13.31 12.87 0.59
C ASP A 194 -12.49 12.75 1.89
N LEU A 195 -12.62 11.64 2.62
CA LEU A 195 -11.80 11.33 3.78
C LEU A 195 -10.31 11.25 3.39
N LEU A 196 -10.00 10.58 2.27
CA LEU A 196 -8.62 10.47 1.80
C LEU A 196 -8.06 11.79 1.28
N LEU A 197 -8.87 12.64 0.62
CA LEU A 197 -8.44 13.98 0.20
C LEU A 197 -8.21 14.91 1.40
N ALA A 198 -8.99 14.77 2.47
CA ALA A 198 -8.87 15.59 3.67
C ALA A 198 -7.63 15.26 4.51
N HIS A 199 -7.19 14.00 4.53
CA HIS A 199 -6.15 13.53 5.45
C HIS A 199 -4.92 12.92 4.79
N GLY A 200 -5.06 12.41 3.56
CA GLY A 200 -4.06 11.57 2.90
C GLY A 200 -3.83 10.24 3.63
N LEU A 201 -3.14 9.33 2.94
CA LEU A 201 -2.47 8.18 3.51
C LEU A 201 -1.17 8.63 4.19
N TYR A 202 -0.80 8.01 5.31
CA TYR A 202 0.47 8.34 5.97
C TYR A 202 1.67 7.85 5.16
N ASP A 203 2.48 8.78 4.70
CA ASP A 203 3.50 8.54 3.68
C ASP A 203 4.94 8.74 4.17
N ALA A 204 5.15 8.92 5.48
CA ALA A 204 6.48 9.04 6.09
C ALA A 204 7.11 7.68 6.46
N CYS A 205 6.45 6.56 6.17
CA CYS A 205 6.98 5.20 6.35
C CYS A 205 7.95 4.82 5.23
N ILE A 206 9.12 5.46 5.18
CA ILE A 206 10.08 5.39 4.06
C ILE A 206 10.81 4.04 3.88
N LEU A 207 10.45 3.01 4.64
CA LEU A 207 10.91 1.62 4.49
C LEU A 207 9.74 0.60 4.54
N GLY A 208 8.50 1.07 4.34
CA GLY A 208 7.27 0.25 4.37
C GLY A 208 6.63 0.15 5.76
N THR A 209 5.67 -0.76 5.93
CA THR A 209 4.76 -0.87 7.11
C THR A 209 3.68 0.23 7.14
N GLY A 210 3.50 1.02 6.07
CA GLY A 210 2.49 2.08 5.98
C GLY A 210 1.08 1.61 6.38
N ASP A 211 0.59 0.53 5.77
CA ASP A 211 -0.74 -0.02 6.03
C ASP A 211 -1.01 -0.31 7.52
N ARG A 212 -0.01 -0.86 8.24
CA ARG A 212 -0.13 -1.16 9.68
C ARG A 212 -0.15 0.09 10.53
N VAL A 213 0.68 1.08 10.20
CA VAL A 213 0.68 2.37 10.90
C VAL A 213 -0.65 3.09 10.67
N MET A 214 -1.20 3.04 9.46
CA MET A 214 -2.52 3.61 9.16
C MET A 214 -3.65 2.90 9.90
N LEU A 215 -3.66 1.56 9.92
CA LEU A 215 -4.65 0.79 10.69
C LEU A 215 -4.55 1.11 12.19
N ALA A 216 -3.33 1.13 12.74
CA ALA A 216 -3.12 1.48 14.13
C ALA A 216 -3.65 2.88 14.46
N ALA A 217 -3.45 3.87 13.59
CA ALA A 217 -4.03 5.19 13.76
C ALA A 217 -5.55 5.15 13.71
N ALA A 218 -6.13 4.48 12.70
CA ALA A 218 -7.57 4.33 12.56
C ALA A 218 -8.21 3.75 13.82
N MET A 219 -7.57 2.78 14.46
CA MET A 219 -8.05 2.12 15.69
C MET A 219 -7.67 2.88 16.99
N GLY A 220 -6.99 4.03 16.90
CA GLY A 220 -6.53 4.79 18.06
C GLY A 220 -5.34 4.15 18.80
N LYS A 221 -4.69 3.16 18.20
CA LYS A 221 -3.58 2.35 18.74
C LYS A 221 -2.21 2.92 18.36
N PHE A 222 -2.03 4.23 18.54
CA PHE A 222 -0.82 4.96 18.12
C PHE A 222 0.48 4.34 18.64
N ASP A 223 0.52 3.94 19.91
CA ASP A 223 1.74 3.38 20.52
C ASP A 223 2.08 1.99 19.98
N ALA A 224 1.10 1.21 19.53
CA ALA A 224 1.36 -0.05 18.82
C ALA A 224 1.92 0.25 17.42
N GLY A 225 1.29 1.15 16.66
CA GLY A 225 1.77 1.57 15.34
C GLY A 225 3.20 2.10 15.37
N GLY A 226 3.52 2.99 16.31
CA GLY A 226 4.86 3.55 16.47
C GLY A 226 5.94 2.52 16.83
N ARG A 227 5.61 1.55 17.70
CA ARG A 227 6.52 0.44 18.02
C ARG A 227 6.80 -0.46 16.82
N SER A 228 5.80 -0.69 15.97
CA SER A 228 5.93 -1.56 14.78
C SER A 228 6.98 -1.09 13.76
N VAL A 229 7.33 0.20 13.78
CA VAL A 229 8.37 0.80 12.94
C VAL A 229 9.48 1.46 13.76
N LYS A 230 9.53 1.21 15.08
CA LYS A 230 10.58 1.70 15.98
C LYS A 230 10.74 3.24 15.92
N MET A 231 9.62 3.97 15.91
CA MET A 231 9.61 5.43 15.80
C MET A 231 10.43 6.09 16.92
N SER A 232 11.19 7.14 16.56
CA SER A 232 11.70 8.14 17.49
C SER A 232 10.54 8.98 18.05
N ASP A 233 10.82 9.80 19.07
CA ASP A 233 9.81 10.70 19.64
C ASP A 233 9.34 11.74 18.62
N GLU A 234 10.25 12.27 17.80
CA GLU A 234 9.96 13.22 16.72
C GLU A 234 9.07 12.58 15.65
N TRP A 235 9.41 11.36 15.22
CA TRP A 235 8.58 10.63 14.26
C TRP A 235 7.21 10.27 14.85
N ALA A 236 7.15 9.85 16.12
CA ALA A 236 5.89 9.57 16.79
C ALA A 236 5.01 10.82 16.93
N ALA A 237 5.60 11.99 17.16
CA ALA A 237 4.87 13.26 17.16
C ALA A 237 4.31 13.59 15.76
N HIS A 238 5.12 13.46 14.71
CA HIS A 238 4.69 13.63 13.32
C HIS A 238 3.54 12.68 12.96
N TYR A 239 3.67 11.40 13.30
CA TYR A 239 2.66 10.38 13.09
C TYR A 239 1.34 10.69 13.83
N ARG A 240 1.40 11.09 15.11
CA ARG A 240 0.21 11.45 15.88
C ARG A 240 -0.46 12.72 15.36
N ALA A 241 0.30 13.68 14.84
CA ALA A 241 -0.24 14.90 14.24
C ALA A 241 -1.10 14.59 13.00
N TRP A 242 -0.64 13.67 12.15
CA TRP A 242 -1.44 13.14 11.03
C TRP A 242 -2.59 12.26 11.51
N GLY A 243 -2.32 11.30 12.38
CA GLY A 243 -3.24 10.19 12.65
C GLY A 243 -4.38 10.51 13.61
N ARG A 244 -4.27 11.53 14.47
CA ARG A 244 -5.36 11.96 15.38
C ARG A 244 -6.60 12.46 14.63
N PRO A 245 -6.50 13.41 13.68
CA PRO A 245 -7.66 13.83 12.89
C PRO A 245 -8.18 12.69 12.00
N PHE A 246 -7.30 11.86 11.45
CA PHE A 246 -7.69 10.67 10.68
C PHE A 246 -8.52 9.68 11.52
N HIS A 247 -8.08 9.35 12.73
CA HIS A 247 -8.84 8.52 13.68
C HIS A 247 -10.21 9.10 14.02
N ALA A 248 -10.27 10.43 14.24
CA ALA A 248 -11.53 11.10 14.53
C ALA A 248 -12.50 11.02 13.33
N ALA A 249 -11.99 11.20 12.12
CA ALA A 249 -12.78 11.14 10.88
C ALA A 249 -13.30 9.72 10.58
N THR A 250 -12.49 8.68 10.83
CA THR A 250 -12.93 7.28 10.69
C THR A 250 -13.85 6.85 11.84
N GLY A 251 -13.82 7.57 12.97
CA GLY A 251 -14.55 7.25 14.19
C GLY A 251 -14.17 5.90 14.78
N GLY A 252 -12.96 5.40 14.49
CA GLY A 252 -12.54 4.07 14.90
C GLY A 252 -13.23 2.91 14.18
N ARG A 253 -14.04 3.17 13.15
CA ARG A 253 -14.81 2.14 12.43
C ARG A 253 -14.00 1.59 11.27
N VAL A 254 -13.59 0.33 11.40
CA VAL A 254 -12.78 -0.39 10.42
C VAL A 254 -13.50 -1.69 10.09
N GLY A 255 -13.91 -1.87 8.85
CA GLY A 255 -14.58 -3.06 8.34
C GLY A 255 -13.64 -4.03 7.65
N VAL A 256 -14.16 -5.22 7.36
CA VAL A 256 -13.49 -6.24 6.55
C VAL A 256 -14.50 -6.92 5.64
N LEU A 257 -14.14 -7.14 4.37
CA LEU A 257 -14.99 -7.86 3.43
C LEU A 257 -14.71 -9.36 3.45
N PRO A 258 -15.76 -10.21 3.52
CA PRO A 258 -15.60 -11.65 3.32
C PRO A 258 -15.13 -11.94 1.89
N GLY A 259 -14.30 -12.97 1.75
CA GLY A 259 -13.72 -13.36 0.46
C GLY A 259 -12.20 -13.51 0.53
N ALA A 260 -11.63 -14.12 -0.50
CA ALA A 260 -10.20 -14.32 -0.62
C ALA A 260 -9.56 -13.43 -1.69
N ILE A 261 -8.26 -13.21 -1.50
CA ILE A 261 -7.37 -12.77 -2.56
C ILE A 261 -6.23 -13.76 -2.77
N ALA A 262 -5.69 -13.80 -3.98
CA ALA A 262 -4.40 -14.39 -4.26
C ALA A 262 -3.34 -13.28 -4.30
N HIS A 263 -2.16 -13.57 -3.75
CA HIS A 263 -0.99 -12.70 -3.78
C HIS A 263 0.05 -13.32 -4.71
N LEU A 264 0.36 -12.60 -5.78
CA LEU A 264 1.33 -12.99 -6.79
C LEU A 264 2.74 -12.94 -6.21
N TRP A 265 3.52 -14.00 -6.40
CA TRP A 265 4.89 -14.06 -5.89
C TRP A 265 5.78 -12.98 -6.50
N HIS A 266 6.63 -12.36 -5.66
CA HIS A 266 7.70 -11.43 -6.07
C HIS A 266 8.82 -11.43 -5.01
N GLY A 267 9.62 -12.48 -5.02
CA GLY A 267 10.72 -12.67 -4.08
C GLY A 267 10.31 -13.23 -2.73
N ASP A 268 11.32 -13.71 -2.00
CA ASP A 268 11.13 -14.43 -0.75
C ASP A 268 10.90 -13.47 0.43
N LEU A 269 10.11 -13.91 1.41
CA LEU A 269 9.75 -13.09 2.57
C LEU A 269 10.97 -12.74 3.45
N GLU A 270 12.00 -13.58 3.45
CA GLU A 270 13.22 -13.41 4.24
C GLU A 270 13.99 -12.14 3.84
N ASP A 271 14.08 -11.87 2.54
CA ASP A 271 14.77 -10.70 1.98
C ASP A 271 14.05 -9.38 2.26
N ARG A 272 12.79 -9.43 2.73
CA ARG A 272 12.01 -8.24 3.11
C ARG A 272 12.42 -7.65 4.46
N ARG A 273 13.17 -8.41 5.28
CA ARG A 273 13.76 -8.00 6.57
C ARG A 273 12.78 -7.30 7.53
N TYR A 274 11.52 -7.75 7.61
CA TYR A 274 10.46 -7.08 8.38
C TYR A 274 10.86 -6.72 9.83
N GLY A 275 11.53 -7.63 10.54
CA GLY A 275 11.92 -7.41 11.93
C GLY A 275 13.03 -6.37 12.15
N THR A 276 13.90 -6.15 11.16
CA THR A 276 15.12 -5.33 11.31
C THR A 276 15.19 -4.12 10.38
N ARG A 277 14.37 -4.05 9.33
CA ARG A 277 14.47 -2.98 8.31
C ARG A 277 14.38 -1.57 8.88
N HIS A 278 13.64 -1.37 9.97
CA HIS A 278 13.46 -0.06 10.60
C HIS A 278 14.55 0.30 11.61
N ASP A 279 15.47 -0.61 11.95
CA ASP A 279 16.58 -0.32 12.88
C ASP A 279 17.45 0.84 12.36
N VAL A 280 17.68 0.91 11.04
CA VAL A 280 18.44 2.00 10.42
C VAL A 280 17.81 3.38 10.67
N LEU A 281 16.48 3.49 10.65
CA LEU A 281 15.80 4.76 10.87
C LEU A 281 15.94 5.19 12.34
N ARG A 282 15.82 4.24 13.27
CA ARG A 282 16.05 4.49 14.69
C ARG A 282 17.50 4.92 14.95
N ASP A 283 18.46 4.17 14.42
CA ASP A 283 19.89 4.36 14.71
C ASP A 283 20.43 5.69 14.13
N HIS A 284 19.80 6.20 13.07
CA HIS A 284 20.09 7.51 12.49
C HIS A 284 19.17 8.64 12.98
N HIS A 285 18.34 8.39 14.00
CA HIS A 285 17.38 9.36 14.55
C HIS A 285 16.55 10.02 13.45
N PHE A 286 15.88 9.21 12.64
CA PHE A 286 15.02 9.68 11.57
C PHE A 286 13.91 10.58 12.11
N ASP A 287 13.76 11.75 11.50
CA ASP A 287 12.73 12.74 11.79
C ASP A 287 12.09 13.17 10.46
N PRO A 288 10.86 12.73 10.16
CA PRO A 288 10.22 13.06 8.89
C PRO A 288 10.12 14.56 8.61
N ALA A 289 10.00 15.40 9.65
CA ALA A 289 9.86 16.85 9.47
C ALA A 289 11.16 17.54 9.04
N ARG A 290 12.31 16.86 9.15
CA ARG A 290 13.64 17.40 8.83
C ARG A 290 14.34 16.62 7.73
N ASP A 291 14.13 15.31 7.70
CA ASP A 291 14.92 14.41 6.86
C ASP A 291 14.31 14.21 5.48
N ILE A 292 13.01 14.43 5.30
CA ILE A 292 12.34 14.33 3.99
C ILE A 292 11.54 15.59 3.69
N ALA A 293 11.44 15.91 2.39
CA ALA A 293 10.63 17.01 1.88
C ALA A 293 9.98 16.61 0.54
N ILE A 294 8.83 17.20 0.24
CA ILE A 294 8.16 16.99 -1.04
C ILE A 294 8.95 17.76 -2.11
N GLY A 295 9.46 17.05 -3.11
CA GLY A 295 10.13 17.65 -4.27
C GLY A 295 9.14 18.21 -5.30
N ASP A 296 9.68 18.83 -6.35
CA ASP A 296 8.91 19.56 -7.37
C ASP A 296 7.87 18.72 -8.12
N THR A 297 8.08 17.40 -8.18
CA THR A 297 7.19 16.45 -8.87
C THR A 297 6.21 15.77 -7.92
N GLY A 298 6.21 16.16 -6.64
CA GLY A 298 5.35 15.58 -5.62
C GLY A 298 5.92 14.32 -4.96
N SER A 299 7.05 13.75 -5.42
CA SER A 299 7.73 12.65 -4.73
C SER A 299 8.58 13.14 -3.54
N TRP A 300 8.92 12.25 -2.61
CA TRP A 300 9.85 12.55 -1.53
C TRP A 300 11.29 12.72 -2.03
N THR A 301 11.98 13.70 -1.45
CA THR A 301 13.43 13.88 -1.52
C THR A 301 14.01 13.92 -0.10
N TRP A 302 15.27 13.57 0.05
CA TRP A 302 16.02 13.84 1.28
C TRP A 302 16.14 15.36 1.48
N SER A 303 15.96 15.81 2.72
CA SER A 303 16.06 17.22 3.12
C SER A 303 17.13 17.46 4.21
N SER A 304 17.84 16.40 4.61
CA SER A 304 18.91 16.45 5.60
C SER A 304 20.25 16.01 5.01
N ASP A 305 21.36 16.45 5.59
CA ASP A 305 22.70 15.93 5.27
C ASP A 305 23.04 14.74 6.18
N LYS A 306 22.39 13.59 5.93
CA LYS A 306 22.62 12.32 6.65
C LYS A 306 23.07 11.21 5.69
N PRO A 307 24.30 11.29 5.12
CA PRO A 307 24.76 10.35 4.09
C PRO A 307 24.82 8.89 4.56
N GLY A 308 24.97 8.66 5.87
CA GLY A 308 24.86 7.31 6.46
C GLY A 308 23.46 6.71 6.29
N LEU A 309 22.43 7.46 6.68
CA LEU A 309 21.03 7.09 6.53
C LEU A 309 20.68 6.85 5.05
N HIS A 310 21.05 7.79 4.17
CA HIS A 310 20.69 7.72 2.75
C HIS A 310 21.26 6.46 2.09
N ARG A 311 22.54 6.14 2.34
CA ARG A 311 23.18 4.92 1.81
C ARG A 311 22.56 3.65 2.34
N ALA A 312 22.21 3.62 3.63
CA ALA A 312 21.63 2.45 4.24
C ALA A 312 20.20 2.18 3.75
N VAL A 313 19.40 3.23 3.52
CA VAL A 313 18.08 3.11 2.88
C VAL A 313 18.21 2.65 1.43
N ALA A 314 19.13 3.22 0.64
CA ALA A 314 19.36 2.76 -0.73
C ALA A 314 19.76 1.28 -0.78
N GLY A 315 20.68 0.84 0.09
CA GLY A 315 21.12 -0.56 0.16
C GLY A 315 20.03 -1.55 0.60
N TYR A 316 18.96 -1.09 1.26
CA TYR A 316 17.81 -1.95 1.55
C TYR A 316 17.08 -2.39 0.27
N PHE A 317 16.88 -1.48 -0.68
CA PHE A 317 16.17 -1.77 -1.93
C PHE A 317 16.88 -2.86 -2.74
N ASP A 318 18.20 -2.74 -2.92
CA ASP A 318 19.00 -3.74 -3.64
C ASP A 318 18.96 -5.12 -2.98
N SER A 319 18.76 -5.17 -1.66
CA SER A 319 18.76 -6.42 -0.91
C SER A 319 17.48 -7.26 -1.03
N ARG A 320 16.41 -6.72 -1.65
CA ARG A 320 15.09 -7.37 -1.70
C ARG A 320 14.96 -8.54 -2.67
N ARG A 321 15.84 -8.62 -3.68
CA ARG A 321 15.92 -9.75 -4.65
C ARG A 321 14.56 -10.23 -5.16
N GLU A 322 13.72 -9.32 -5.67
CA GLU A 322 12.31 -9.67 -5.96
C GLU A 322 12.13 -10.63 -7.16
N ASP A 323 13.17 -10.87 -7.96
CA ASP A 323 13.16 -11.90 -9.00
C ASP A 323 13.68 -13.27 -8.54
N GLY A 324 14.17 -13.39 -7.30
CA GLY A 324 14.74 -14.61 -6.71
C GLY A 324 16.18 -14.94 -7.11
#